data_AF-A0A4Y3RK69-F1
#
_entry.id   AF-A0A4Y3RK69-F1
#
_cell.length_a   1.000
_cell.length_b   1.000
_cell.length_c   1.000
_cell.angle_alpha   90.00
_cell.angle_beta   90.00
_cell.angle_gamma   90.00
#
_symmetry.space_group_name_H-M   'P 1'
#
loop_
_entity.id
_entity.type
_entity.pdbx_description
1 polymer ?
#
loop_
_entity_poly.entity_id
_entity_poly.type
_entity_poly.pdbx_seq_one_letter_code
_entity_poly.pdbx_strand_id
1 'polypeptide(L)'
;MAPTLTDFGHASMRVLGRKALGSRPLLVLLLEYDDNAQGDFPRLASVHPPAYYDQLSFGHPDPPFSTDSPVNPAGLAGYVEECSIGRFSLFRVAIDGPFPMGPFGNPDDSTHIQKVAQKIIDYSPWAFIGIDGDAFDLLVSSDELVVLVIENIRQRFPASRPNEPVYATTELFGGHPPAEVTVTLAVQIAFAGPFTPFYQIAHEVTHSLGTIDMYNPGSMNYLLTLMGAYPFYSNDQATVHLDAWHKLQLGWCEPRLVELQAHGSADVAEISAERPDGAVILWHQNHGVSEYFLLERRRADGARKYDRSFPGDGLLIWHIDPARTPMNRGTPNLDAGSSGVWEAGTHTPPLHWSDGTMAVSGLTFAAGPDASLRVTW
;
A
#
# COMPACT_ATOMS: atom_id res chain seq x y z
N MET A 1 -33.05 3.20 -8.16
CA MET A 1 -32.14 2.18 -8.73
C MET A 1 -31.24 1.75 -7.58
N ALA A 2 -30.99 0.46 -7.39
CA ALA A 2 -30.05 0.03 -6.36
C ALA A 2 -28.63 0.50 -6.73
N PRO A 3 -27.82 0.97 -5.76
CA PRO A 3 -26.47 1.42 -6.05
C PRO A 3 -25.59 0.25 -6.50
N THR A 4 -24.54 0.58 -7.24
CA THR A 4 -23.51 -0.34 -7.72
C THR A 4 -22.23 -0.16 -6.93
N LEU A 5 -21.31 -1.12 -7.01
CA LEU A 5 -20.00 -0.98 -6.36
C LEU A 5 -19.18 0.19 -6.92
N THR A 6 -19.37 0.54 -8.18
CA THR A 6 -18.75 1.73 -8.78
C THR A 6 -19.19 3.00 -8.07
N ASP A 7 -20.46 3.08 -7.63
CA ASP A 7 -20.96 4.24 -6.89
C ASP A 7 -20.31 4.36 -5.49
N PHE A 8 -19.84 3.24 -4.92
CA PHE A 8 -19.04 3.19 -3.68
C PHE A 8 -17.53 3.32 -3.94
N GLY A 9 -17.11 3.57 -5.18
CA GLY A 9 -15.72 3.83 -5.55
C GLY A 9 -14.90 2.59 -5.94
N HIS A 10 -15.54 1.46 -6.25
CA HIS A 10 -14.79 0.28 -6.72
C HIS A 10 -13.91 0.59 -7.93
N ALA A 11 -12.61 0.32 -7.81
CA ALA A 11 -11.59 0.61 -8.82
C ALA A 11 -11.53 2.10 -9.26
N SER A 12 -11.83 3.02 -8.32
CA SER A 12 -11.75 4.47 -8.52
C SER A 12 -10.32 5.01 -8.34
N MET A 13 -9.51 4.40 -7.47
CA MET A 13 -8.10 4.78 -7.28
C MET A 13 -7.31 4.44 -8.53
N ARG A 14 -6.80 5.49 -9.16
CA ARG A 14 -6.12 5.45 -10.44
C ARG A 14 -4.97 6.42 -10.43
N VAL A 15 -3.90 6.03 -11.10
CA VAL A 15 -2.76 6.90 -11.38
C VAL A 15 -2.81 7.21 -12.86
N LEU A 16 -2.98 8.49 -13.20
CA LEU A 16 -3.12 8.98 -14.57
C LEU A 16 -4.15 8.18 -15.40
N GLY A 17 -5.25 7.78 -14.76
CA GLY A 17 -6.35 7.01 -15.37
C GLY A 17 -6.18 5.49 -15.31
N ARG A 18 -4.98 4.97 -15.06
CA ARG A 18 -4.71 3.54 -14.97
C ARG A 18 -5.01 2.98 -13.58
N LYS A 19 -5.69 1.84 -13.56
CA LYS A 19 -6.00 1.09 -12.34
C LYS A 19 -4.78 0.34 -11.83
N ALA A 20 -4.75 0.04 -10.54
CA ALA A 20 -3.81 -0.91 -9.96
C ALA A 20 -4.28 -2.36 -10.17
N LEU A 21 -4.46 -2.77 -11.43
CA LEU A 21 -4.83 -4.13 -11.82
C LEU A 21 -3.85 -4.65 -12.88
N GLY A 22 -3.67 -5.97 -12.93
CA GLY A 22 -2.71 -6.62 -13.83
C GLY A 22 -1.29 -6.49 -13.28
N SER A 23 -0.35 -6.02 -14.11
CA SER A 23 1.05 -5.93 -13.73
C SER A 23 1.60 -4.52 -13.92
N ARG A 24 2.56 -4.15 -13.06
CA ARG A 24 3.33 -2.90 -13.19
C ARG A 24 4.82 -3.18 -12.94
N PRO A 25 5.73 -2.66 -13.77
CA PRO A 25 7.15 -2.79 -13.53
C PRO A 25 7.54 -2.08 -12.21
N LEU A 26 8.45 -2.72 -11.48
CA LEU A 26 9.15 -2.16 -10.32
C LEU A 26 10.63 -2.03 -10.64
N LEU A 27 11.14 -0.80 -10.54
CA LEU A 27 12.56 -0.49 -10.54
C LEU A 27 13.02 -0.19 -9.11
N VAL A 28 14.07 -0.87 -8.65
CA VAL A 28 14.69 -0.62 -7.35
C VAL A 28 16.12 -0.14 -7.56
N LEU A 29 16.45 1.06 -7.09
CA LEU A 29 17.82 1.58 -7.14
C LEU A 29 18.40 1.74 -5.74
N LEU A 30 19.64 1.28 -5.60
CA LEU A 30 20.45 1.46 -4.41
C LEU A 30 21.39 2.66 -4.63
N LEU A 31 21.29 3.68 -3.79
CA LEU A 31 22.08 4.91 -3.92
C LEU A 31 22.96 5.15 -2.68
N GLU A 32 24.23 5.49 -2.92
CA GLU A 32 25.19 5.76 -1.85
C GLU A 32 25.79 7.16 -1.97
N TYR A 33 25.56 7.97 -0.94
CA TYR A 33 26.28 9.21 -0.67
C TYR A 33 27.60 8.94 0.05
N ASP A 34 28.55 9.86 -0.15
CA ASP A 34 29.87 9.79 0.45
C ASP A 34 29.80 9.82 1.98
N ASP A 35 30.69 9.06 2.62
CA ASP A 35 30.81 9.06 4.08
C ASP A 35 31.24 10.46 4.56
N ASN A 36 30.45 11.03 5.45
CA ASN A 36 30.75 12.31 6.08
C ASN A 36 31.70 12.18 7.27
N ALA A 37 32.06 10.95 7.67
CA ALA A 37 32.80 10.59 8.88
C ALA A 37 32.03 10.85 10.20
N GLN A 38 30.70 10.99 10.13
CA GLN A 38 29.80 11.03 11.29
C GLN A 38 28.93 9.77 11.41
N GLY A 39 28.98 8.87 10.41
CA GLY A 39 28.20 7.64 10.40
C GLY A 39 26.75 7.81 9.95
N ASP A 40 26.43 8.96 9.34
CA ASP A 40 25.10 9.27 8.80
C ASP A 40 24.82 8.56 7.47
N PHE A 41 25.88 8.15 6.76
CA PHE A 41 25.82 7.51 5.44
C PHE A 41 26.48 6.12 5.42
N PRO A 42 26.04 5.15 6.25
CA PRO A 42 26.65 3.82 6.27
C PRO A 42 26.52 3.14 4.90
N ARG A 43 27.56 2.45 4.42
CA ARG A 43 27.45 1.66 3.18
C ARG A 43 26.27 0.69 3.28
N LEU A 44 25.43 0.60 2.25
CA LEU A 44 24.26 -0.27 2.23
C LEU A 44 24.66 -1.72 2.53
N ALA A 45 25.74 -2.18 1.88
CA ALA A 45 26.31 -3.52 2.08
C ALA A 45 26.83 -3.80 3.51
N SER A 46 27.06 -2.76 4.32
CA SER A 46 27.44 -2.91 5.73
C SER A 46 26.25 -3.08 6.66
N VAL A 47 25.06 -2.69 6.20
CA VAL A 47 23.80 -2.83 6.94
C VAL A 47 23.11 -4.14 6.58
N HIS A 48 22.97 -4.40 5.27
CA HIS A 48 22.34 -5.60 4.75
C HIS A 48 23.16 -6.19 3.59
N PRO A 49 23.26 -7.52 3.46
CA PRO A 49 23.90 -8.12 2.29
C PRO A 49 23.08 -7.83 1.01
N PRO A 50 23.68 -7.81 -0.19
CA PRO A 50 22.95 -7.53 -1.43
C PRO A 50 21.71 -8.41 -1.65
N ALA A 51 21.75 -9.66 -1.21
CA ALA A 51 20.62 -10.60 -1.28
C ALA A 51 19.37 -10.12 -0.49
N TYR A 52 19.55 -9.30 0.55
CA TYR A 52 18.43 -8.71 1.29
C TYR A 52 17.56 -7.85 0.38
N TYR A 53 18.16 -6.95 -0.41
CA TYR A 53 17.41 -6.03 -1.28
C TYR A 53 16.67 -6.79 -2.39
N ASP A 54 17.25 -7.90 -2.84
CA ASP A 54 16.61 -8.83 -3.76
C ASP A 54 15.34 -9.47 -3.18
N GLN A 55 15.47 -10.05 -1.99
CA GLN A 55 14.35 -10.68 -1.28
C GLN A 55 13.29 -9.66 -0.83
N LEU A 56 13.72 -8.49 -0.36
CA LEU A 56 12.84 -7.38 0.02
C LEU A 56 11.96 -6.93 -1.15
N SER A 57 12.50 -6.95 -2.37
CA SER A 57 11.78 -6.41 -3.54
C SER A 57 10.95 -7.48 -4.24
N PHE A 58 11.54 -8.64 -4.52
CA PHE A 58 10.96 -9.69 -5.36
C PHE A 58 10.99 -11.09 -4.73
N GLY A 59 11.32 -11.19 -3.44
CA GLY A 59 11.27 -12.46 -2.72
C GLY A 59 9.84 -12.92 -2.45
N HIS A 60 9.69 -14.24 -2.30
CA HIS A 60 8.47 -14.90 -1.81
C HIS A 60 8.75 -15.66 -0.51
N PRO A 61 9.28 -14.98 0.53
CA PRO A 61 9.67 -15.57 1.81
C PRO A 61 8.48 -16.22 2.53
N ASP A 62 8.75 -17.16 3.43
CA ASP A 62 7.78 -17.61 4.41
C ASP A 62 8.13 -17.08 5.81
N PRO A 63 7.15 -16.77 6.68
CA PRO A 63 7.42 -16.32 8.04
C PRO A 63 8.18 -17.38 8.87
N PRO A 64 8.96 -16.98 9.90
CA PRO A 64 9.14 -15.61 10.38
C PRO A 64 10.06 -14.79 9.47
N PHE A 65 9.65 -13.55 9.20
CA PHE A 65 10.48 -12.62 8.44
C PHE A 65 11.63 -12.09 9.30
N SER A 66 12.80 -11.97 8.71
CA SER A 66 14.02 -11.55 9.40
C SER A 66 14.99 -10.87 8.45
N THR A 67 15.66 -9.84 8.92
CA THR A 67 16.82 -9.26 8.24
C THR A 67 18.13 -9.97 8.60
N ASP A 68 18.10 -10.80 9.66
CA ASP A 68 19.25 -11.54 10.18
C ASP A 68 19.42 -12.90 9.50
N SER A 69 20.54 -13.58 9.72
CA SER A 69 20.84 -14.88 9.11
C SER A 69 19.92 -16.01 9.60
N PRO A 70 19.23 -16.77 8.71
CA PRO A 70 19.21 -16.59 7.26
C PRO A 70 18.34 -15.41 6.84
N VAL A 71 18.87 -14.56 5.96
CA VAL A 71 18.18 -13.36 5.45
C VAL A 71 16.88 -13.76 4.78
N ASN A 72 15.76 -13.30 5.34
CA ASN A 72 14.40 -13.68 4.95
C ASN A 72 13.43 -12.50 5.15
N PRO A 73 13.70 -11.31 4.57
CA PRO A 73 12.82 -10.15 4.75
C PRO A 73 11.49 -10.37 4.04
N ALA A 74 10.44 -9.70 4.50
CA ALA A 74 9.19 -9.64 3.75
C ALA A 74 9.43 -9.06 2.34
N GLY A 75 8.83 -9.65 1.32
CA GLY A 75 8.98 -9.24 -0.08
C GLY A 75 7.82 -8.36 -0.59
N LEU A 76 8.13 -7.24 -1.25
CA LEU A 76 7.14 -6.29 -1.79
C LEU A 76 6.26 -6.90 -2.88
N ALA A 77 6.85 -7.60 -3.85
CA ALA A 77 6.09 -8.23 -4.93
C ALA A 77 5.09 -9.26 -4.38
N GLY A 78 5.54 -10.15 -3.48
CA GLY A 78 4.66 -11.11 -2.80
C GLY A 78 3.62 -10.44 -1.91
N TYR A 79 3.96 -9.33 -1.24
CA TYR A 79 3.03 -8.56 -0.43
C TYR A 79 1.87 -8.03 -1.25
N VAL A 80 2.14 -7.33 -2.36
CA VAL A 80 1.07 -6.72 -3.17
C VAL A 80 0.25 -7.79 -3.89
N GLU A 81 0.87 -8.90 -4.29
CA GLU A 81 0.17 -10.03 -4.90
C GLU A 81 -0.81 -10.68 -3.90
N GLU A 82 -0.38 -10.96 -2.67
CA GLU A 82 -1.26 -11.49 -1.63
C GLU A 82 -2.34 -10.48 -1.22
N CYS A 83 -1.96 -9.22 -0.98
CA CYS A 83 -2.88 -8.18 -0.53
C CYS A 83 -3.94 -7.86 -1.59
N SER A 84 -3.60 -7.98 -2.87
CA SER A 84 -4.51 -7.79 -4.01
C SER A 84 -5.26 -9.05 -4.43
N ILE A 85 -5.12 -10.15 -3.70
CA ILE A 85 -5.69 -11.47 -4.02
C ILE A 85 -5.37 -11.94 -5.46
N GLY A 86 -4.15 -11.63 -5.93
CA GLY A 86 -3.66 -11.98 -7.25
C GLY A 86 -4.14 -11.05 -8.39
N ARG A 87 -4.78 -9.92 -8.06
CA ARG A 87 -5.28 -8.97 -9.07
C ARG A 87 -4.25 -7.94 -9.52
N PHE A 88 -3.19 -7.78 -8.75
CA PHE A 88 -2.09 -6.87 -9.04
C PHE A 88 -0.75 -7.51 -8.69
N SER A 89 0.23 -7.35 -9.57
CA SER A 89 1.59 -7.85 -9.37
C SER A 89 2.63 -6.80 -9.76
N LEU A 90 3.70 -6.72 -8.99
CA LEU A 90 4.91 -5.99 -9.39
C LEU A 90 5.88 -6.96 -10.04
N PHE A 91 6.41 -6.62 -11.22
CA PHE A 91 7.44 -7.42 -11.86
C PHE A 91 8.76 -6.68 -11.96
N ARG A 92 9.85 -7.46 -12.01
CA ARG A 92 11.21 -6.92 -11.96
C ARG A 92 11.58 -6.22 -13.27
N VAL A 93 11.90 -4.93 -13.16
CA VAL A 93 12.77 -4.25 -14.12
C VAL A 93 14.22 -4.53 -13.75
N ALA A 94 14.63 -4.06 -12.57
CA ALA A 94 15.97 -4.25 -12.04
C ALA A 94 16.01 -4.01 -10.52
N ILE A 95 17.06 -4.56 -9.91
CA ILE A 95 17.65 -4.04 -8.68
C ILE A 95 19.09 -3.72 -9.04
N ASP A 96 19.50 -2.47 -8.93
CA ASP A 96 20.86 -2.09 -9.31
C ASP A 96 21.47 -1.05 -8.37
N GLY A 97 22.80 -0.93 -8.45
CA GLY A 97 23.64 -0.17 -7.54
C GLY A 97 24.44 -1.07 -6.58
N PRO A 98 25.06 -0.49 -5.54
CA PRO A 98 24.94 0.91 -5.14
C PRO A 98 25.58 1.88 -6.12
N PHE A 99 24.85 2.89 -6.56
CA PHE A 99 25.40 3.97 -7.39
C PHE A 99 25.95 5.10 -6.52
N PRO A 100 27.14 5.65 -6.86
CA PRO A 100 27.69 6.79 -6.15
C PRO A 100 26.90 8.07 -6.48
N MET A 101 26.55 8.82 -5.43
CA MET A 101 25.85 10.11 -5.51
C MET A 101 26.75 11.31 -5.14
N GLY A 102 28.00 11.04 -4.74
CA GLY A 102 28.93 12.03 -4.20
C GLY A 102 28.50 12.55 -2.82
N PRO A 103 28.97 13.73 -2.40
CA PRO A 103 28.56 14.33 -1.14
C PRO A 103 27.05 14.61 -1.12
N PHE A 104 26.38 14.33 0.00
CA PHE A 104 24.94 14.60 0.15
C PHE A 104 24.65 16.10 0.05
N GLY A 105 25.39 16.92 0.80
CA GLY A 105 25.31 18.39 0.72
C GLY A 105 24.05 19.01 1.36
N ASN A 106 23.19 18.21 2.00
CA ASN A 106 21.94 18.63 2.66
C ASN A 106 21.04 19.52 1.78
N PRO A 107 20.69 19.09 0.55
CA PRO A 107 19.77 19.82 -0.32
C PRO A 107 18.37 19.92 0.31
N ASP A 108 17.58 20.88 -0.16
CA ASP A 108 16.14 20.85 0.07
C ASP A 108 15.50 19.64 -0.65
N ASP A 109 14.28 19.26 -0.24
CA ASP A 109 13.60 18.05 -0.70
C ASP A 109 13.42 18.05 -2.23
N SER A 110 13.03 19.17 -2.83
CA SER A 110 12.83 19.28 -4.28
C SER A 110 14.14 19.06 -5.04
N THR A 111 15.20 19.75 -4.64
CA THR A 111 16.54 19.58 -5.22
C THR A 111 17.04 18.13 -5.08
N HIS A 112 16.79 17.50 -3.93
CA HIS A 112 17.12 16.10 -3.70
C HIS A 112 16.38 15.17 -4.66
N ILE A 113 15.06 15.29 -4.74
CA ILE A 113 14.20 14.47 -5.60
C ILE A 113 14.63 14.60 -7.06
N GLN A 114 14.88 15.81 -7.57
CA GLN A 114 15.29 15.99 -8.96
C GLN A 114 16.66 15.36 -9.25
N LYS A 115 17.62 15.47 -8.32
CA LYS A 115 18.94 14.82 -8.46
C LYS A 115 18.79 13.30 -8.55
N VAL A 116 17.91 12.71 -7.74
CA VAL A 116 17.65 11.27 -7.76
C VAL A 116 16.89 10.86 -9.02
N ALA A 117 15.87 11.60 -9.44
CA ALA A 117 15.14 11.37 -10.68
C ALA A 117 16.07 11.40 -11.91
N GLN A 118 16.96 12.40 -11.98
CA GLN A 118 17.96 12.46 -13.05
C GLN A 118 18.90 11.24 -13.01
N LYS A 119 19.32 10.82 -11.81
CA LYS A 119 20.13 9.60 -11.66
C LYS A 119 19.40 8.34 -12.13
N ILE A 120 18.10 8.24 -11.88
CA ILE A 120 17.26 7.11 -12.31
C ILE A 120 17.24 7.04 -13.84
N ILE A 121 16.95 8.14 -14.53
CA ILE A 121 16.83 8.13 -15.99
C ILE A 121 18.20 7.95 -16.68
N ASP A 122 19.26 8.54 -16.10
CA ASP A 122 20.63 8.41 -16.61
C ASP A 122 21.24 7.01 -16.43
N TYR A 123 20.71 6.22 -15.48
CA TYR A 123 21.21 4.86 -15.22
C TYR A 123 21.12 4.00 -16.48
N SER A 124 19.97 4.01 -17.16
CA SER A 124 19.77 3.27 -18.39
C SER A 124 18.63 3.88 -19.21
N PRO A 125 18.91 4.91 -20.03
CA PRO A 125 17.90 5.53 -20.90
C PRO A 125 17.18 4.51 -21.78
N TRP A 126 17.91 3.47 -22.22
CA TRP A 126 17.39 2.35 -22.98
C TRP A 126 16.34 1.50 -22.25
N ALA A 127 16.49 1.31 -20.94
CA ALA A 127 15.50 0.57 -20.16
C ALA A 127 14.15 1.30 -20.18
N PHE A 128 14.16 2.65 -20.14
CA PHE A 128 12.94 3.45 -20.13
C PHE A 128 12.22 3.46 -21.47
N ILE A 129 12.93 3.36 -22.61
CA ILE A 129 12.30 3.13 -23.93
C ILE A 129 11.49 1.84 -23.93
N GLY A 130 11.98 0.79 -23.26
CA GLY A 130 11.26 -0.49 -23.16
C GLY A 130 10.13 -0.51 -22.13
N ILE A 131 10.10 0.46 -21.21
CA ILE A 131 9.06 0.59 -20.16
C ILE A 131 7.91 1.47 -20.63
N ASP A 132 8.20 2.52 -21.38
CA ASP A 132 7.24 3.39 -22.07
C ASP A 132 6.24 2.49 -22.80
N GLY A 133 5.03 2.42 -22.22
CA GLY A 133 4.14 1.28 -22.32
C GLY A 133 3.31 1.32 -23.58
N ASP A 134 1.98 1.34 -23.43
CA ASP A 134 1.06 1.21 -24.57
C ASP A 134 0.95 2.50 -25.40
N ALA A 135 1.39 3.65 -24.86
CA ALA A 135 1.34 4.95 -25.53
C ALA A 135 2.53 5.18 -26.47
N PHE A 136 3.70 4.62 -26.15
CA PHE A 136 4.97 4.82 -26.86
C PHE A 136 5.25 6.32 -27.12
N ASP A 137 4.99 7.16 -26.12
CA ASP A 137 5.09 8.62 -26.21
C ASP A 137 6.41 9.17 -25.65
N LEU A 138 7.34 8.27 -25.29
CA LEU A 138 8.63 8.53 -24.67
C LEU A 138 8.51 9.21 -23.30
N LEU A 139 7.35 9.12 -22.63
CA LEU A 139 7.13 9.59 -21.27
C LEU A 139 6.86 8.40 -20.35
N VAL A 140 7.87 8.00 -19.58
CA VAL A 140 7.66 7.02 -18.50
C VAL A 140 7.08 7.72 -17.28
N SER A 141 5.84 7.39 -16.94
CA SER A 141 5.12 8.03 -15.85
C SER A 141 4.63 7.07 -14.76
N SER A 142 4.04 7.60 -13.68
CA SER A 142 3.68 6.81 -12.48
C SER A 142 2.66 5.70 -12.73
N ASP A 143 1.91 5.78 -13.82
CA ASP A 143 0.97 4.72 -14.18
C ASP A 143 1.68 3.55 -14.88
N GLU A 144 2.87 3.78 -15.41
CA GLU A 144 3.68 2.78 -16.10
C GLU A 144 4.73 2.18 -15.19
N LEU A 145 5.39 2.97 -14.33
CA LEU A 145 6.53 2.51 -13.53
C LEU A 145 6.37 2.82 -12.05
N VAL A 146 6.62 1.81 -11.21
CA VAL A 146 6.84 1.99 -9.77
C VAL A 146 8.35 2.07 -9.51
N VAL A 147 8.77 3.08 -8.73
CA VAL A 147 10.18 3.27 -8.38
C VAL A 147 10.35 3.24 -6.86
N LEU A 148 11.25 2.37 -6.40
CA LEU A 148 11.76 2.37 -5.04
C LEU A 148 13.24 2.78 -5.06
N VAL A 149 13.60 3.77 -4.25
CA VAL A 149 14.98 4.17 -4.04
C VAL A 149 15.36 3.90 -2.59
N ILE A 150 16.44 3.12 -2.41
CA ILE A 150 17.04 2.89 -1.10
C ILE A 150 18.33 3.70 -1.04
N GLU A 151 18.33 4.73 -0.22
CA GLU A 151 19.46 5.61 -0.02
C GLU A 151 20.18 5.21 1.24
N ASN A 152 21.50 5.37 1.27
CA ASN A 152 22.30 5.05 2.44
C ASN A 152 22.20 6.08 3.58
N ILE A 153 21.12 6.86 3.63
CA ILE A 153 20.89 7.90 4.64
C ILE A 153 20.30 7.26 5.90
N ARG A 154 21.09 7.20 6.98
CA ARG A 154 20.75 6.46 8.22
C ARG A 154 19.39 6.82 8.79
N GLN A 155 19.07 8.11 8.84
CA GLN A 155 17.81 8.64 9.38
C GLN A 155 16.88 9.12 8.25
N ARG A 156 16.80 8.38 7.14
CA ARG A 156 15.83 8.69 6.08
C ARG A 156 14.43 8.39 6.58
N PHE A 157 13.62 9.43 6.74
CA PHE A 157 12.19 9.24 6.84
C PHE A 157 11.67 8.77 5.48
N PRO A 158 10.95 7.64 5.44
CA PRO A 158 10.36 7.16 4.20
C PRO A 158 9.31 8.16 3.71
N ALA A 159 9.22 8.27 2.39
CA ALA A 159 8.36 9.22 1.73
C ALA A 159 8.17 8.85 0.25
N SER A 160 6.94 8.94 -0.24
CA SER A 160 6.64 8.98 -1.67
C SER A 160 6.58 10.41 -2.15
N ARG A 161 7.32 10.74 -3.20
CA ARG A 161 7.40 12.10 -3.76
C ARG A 161 7.38 12.08 -5.29
N PRO A 162 6.59 12.95 -5.93
CA PRO A 162 6.69 13.14 -7.38
C PRO A 162 7.93 13.93 -7.74
N ASN A 163 8.53 13.63 -8.91
CA ASN A 163 9.54 14.49 -9.52
C ASN A 163 8.92 15.42 -10.58
N GLU A 164 9.68 16.46 -10.95
CA GLU A 164 9.38 17.25 -12.15
C GLU A 164 10.01 16.53 -13.33
N PRO A 165 9.47 16.65 -14.56
CA PRO A 165 9.99 15.92 -15.71
C PRO A 165 11.52 16.06 -15.88
N VAL A 166 12.22 14.92 -15.91
CA VAL A 166 13.66 14.82 -16.22
C VAL A 166 13.86 14.06 -17.53
N TYR A 167 15.01 14.25 -18.17
CA TYR A 167 15.24 13.79 -19.54
C TYR A 167 16.58 13.09 -19.69
N ALA A 168 16.65 12.10 -20.57
CA ALA A 168 17.88 11.50 -21.02
C ALA A 168 17.81 11.20 -22.52
N THR A 169 18.90 11.46 -23.22
CA THR A 169 19.02 11.21 -24.66
C THR A 169 19.94 10.01 -24.89
N THR A 170 19.54 9.11 -25.79
CA THR A 170 20.36 7.99 -26.22
C THR A 170 20.23 7.77 -27.73
N GLU A 171 21.22 7.12 -28.35
CA GLU A 171 21.19 6.80 -29.77
C GLU A 171 20.43 5.50 -30.01
N LEU A 172 19.52 5.44 -31.00
CA LEU A 172 18.86 4.20 -31.42
C LEU A 172 19.83 3.30 -32.19
N PHE A 173 20.09 2.09 -31.68
CA PHE A 173 20.93 1.11 -32.37
C PHE A 173 20.31 0.67 -33.71
N GLY A 174 21.09 0.73 -34.79
CA GLY A 174 20.73 0.19 -36.10
C GLY A 174 20.23 1.20 -37.14
N GLY A 175 20.11 2.48 -36.79
CA GLY A 175 19.86 3.57 -37.75
C GLY A 175 21.14 4.04 -38.45
N HIS A 176 21.07 4.25 -39.77
CA HIS A 176 22.10 4.98 -40.52
C HIS A 176 21.47 6.13 -41.30
N PRO A 177 21.70 7.40 -40.91
CA PRO A 177 22.53 7.86 -39.77
C PRO A 177 21.93 7.49 -38.38
N PRO A 178 22.74 7.46 -37.31
CA PRO A 178 22.24 7.23 -35.96
C PRO A 178 21.18 8.30 -35.61
N ALA A 179 20.06 7.84 -35.07
CA ALA A 179 18.97 8.71 -34.63
C ALA A 179 19.01 8.80 -33.11
N GLU A 180 18.98 10.00 -32.57
CA GLU A 180 18.84 10.22 -31.13
C GLU A 180 17.37 10.16 -30.73
N VAL A 181 17.13 9.60 -29.55
CA VAL A 181 15.82 9.58 -28.90
C VAL A 181 15.96 10.15 -27.49
N THR A 182 15.02 10.99 -27.10
CA THR A 182 14.95 11.57 -25.76
C THR A 182 13.76 10.97 -25.03
N VAL A 183 14.02 10.36 -23.88
CA VAL A 183 13.00 9.83 -22.97
C VAL A 183 12.80 10.81 -21.83
N THR A 184 11.57 10.91 -21.36
CA THR A 184 11.16 11.72 -20.22
C THR A 184 10.73 10.80 -19.07
N LEU A 185 11.08 11.15 -17.84
CA LEU A 185 10.63 10.45 -16.63
C LEU A 185 9.90 11.43 -15.70
N ALA A 186 8.66 11.10 -15.35
CA ALA A 186 7.84 11.84 -14.39
C ALA A 186 7.02 10.86 -13.52
N VAL A 187 7.63 10.41 -12.43
CA VAL A 187 7.12 9.32 -11.58
C VAL A 187 6.96 9.78 -10.12
N GLN A 188 6.24 8.98 -9.34
CA GLN A 188 6.36 8.97 -7.89
C GLN A 188 7.50 8.04 -7.48
N ILE A 189 8.40 8.55 -6.66
CA ILE A 189 9.54 7.82 -6.13
C ILE A 189 9.28 7.54 -4.66
N ALA A 190 9.21 6.26 -4.30
CA ALA A 190 9.20 5.83 -2.90
C ALA A 190 10.64 5.82 -2.38
N PHE A 191 10.93 6.62 -1.37
CA PHE A 191 12.24 6.70 -0.73
C PHE A 191 12.28 5.87 0.55
N ALA A 192 13.36 5.14 0.75
CA ALA A 192 13.67 4.41 1.97
C ALA A 192 15.14 4.58 2.37
N GLY A 193 15.42 4.45 3.66
CA GLY A 193 16.76 4.36 4.22
C GLY A 193 17.23 2.92 4.41
N PRO A 194 18.47 2.72 4.86
CA PRO A 194 19.04 1.38 5.02
C PRO A 194 18.43 0.60 6.19
N PHE A 195 17.76 1.29 7.11
CA PHE A 195 17.12 0.73 8.30
C PHE A 195 15.59 0.84 8.28
N THR A 196 15.00 1.25 7.15
CA THR A 196 13.55 1.45 7.06
C THR A 196 12.82 0.11 7.22
N PRO A 197 11.87 0.00 8.18
CA PRO A 197 11.00 -1.17 8.34
C PRO A 197 10.23 -1.52 7.07
N PHE A 198 9.98 -2.81 6.85
CA PHE A 198 9.25 -3.28 5.67
C PHE A 198 7.90 -2.58 5.50
N TYR A 199 7.15 -2.45 6.59
CA TYR A 199 5.86 -1.75 6.61
C TYR A 199 5.92 -0.38 5.93
N GLN A 200 6.90 0.45 6.28
CA GLN A 200 7.01 1.79 5.75
C GLN A 200 7.43 1.77 4.28
N ILE A 201 8.28 0.83 3.87
CA ILE A 201 8.63 0.66 2.45
C ILE A 201 7.37 0.31 1.64
N ALA A 202 6.59 -0.67 2.11
CA ALA A 202 5.35 -1.07 1.46
C ALA A 202 4.33 0.09 1.43
N HIS A 203 4.20 0.83 2.53
CA HIS A 203 3.36 2.02 2.63
C HIS A 203 3.68 3.03 1.52
N GLU A 204 4.93 3.48 1.43
CA GLU A 204 5.34 4.46 0.41
C GLU A 204 5.23 3.92 -1.01
N VAL A 205 5.58 2.65 -1.23
CA VAL A 205 5.44 2.02 -2.54
C VAL A 205 3.97 1.99 -2.97
N THR A 206 3.02 1.73 -2.08
CA THR A 206 1.60 1.70 -2.47
C THR A 206 1.01 3.08 -2.79
N HIS A 207 1.62 4.19 -2.35
CA HIS A 207 1.21 5.52 -2.82
C HIS A 207 1.36 5.68 -4.33
N SER A 208 2.33 5.00 -4.96
CA SER A 208 2.46 4.94 -6.42
C SER A 208 1.28 4.26 -7.13
N LEU A 209 0.36 3.64 -6.37
CA LEU A 209 -0.88 3.04 -6.86
C LEU A 209 -2.11 3.92 -6.57
N GLY A 210 -1.92 5.06 -5.90
CA GLY A 210 -2.96 6.02 -5.55
C GLY A 210 -3.56 5.85 -4.14
N THR A 211 -2.96 5.04 -3.27
CA THR A 211 -3.41 4.95 -1.86
C THR A 211 -3.22 6.27 -1.12
N ILE A 212 -3.97 6.46 -0.04
CA ILE A 212 -3.91 7.66 0.79
C ILE A 212 -3.64 7.29 2.25
N ASP A 213 -3.05 8.23 2.99
CA ASP A 213 -2.80 8.05 4.42
C ASP A 213 -4.10 7.92 5.22
N MET A 214 -4.06 7.08 6.25
CA MET A 214 -5.12 6.88 7.25
C MET A 214 -4.60 7.14 8.67
N TYR A 215 -3.91 8.27 8.86
CA TYR A 215 -3.37 8.71 10.16
C TYR A 215 -4.48 9.30 11.05
N ASN A 216 -5.46 8.47 11.36
CA ASN A 216 -6.67 8.84 12.06
C ASN A 216 -6.42 9.24 13.53
N PRO A 217 -7.30 10.02 14.18
CA PRO A 217 -7.23 10.24 15.62
C PRO A 217 -7.42 8.93 16.42
N GLY A 218 -7.30 9.03 17.75
CA GLY A 218 -7.39 7.87 18.64
C GLY A 218 -6.13 7.02 18.55
N SER A 219 -6.30 5.73 18.24
CA SER A 219 -5.18 4.79 18.07
C SER A 219 -4.69 4.72 16.61
N MET A 220 -5.08 5.64 15.73
CA MET A 220 -4.59 5.70 14.34
C MET A 220 -4.79 4.39 13.55
N ASN A 221 -5.87 3.65 13.82
CA ASN A 221 -6.09 2.31 13.25
C ASN A 221 -4.89 1.36 13.44
N TYR A 222 -4.23 1.42 14.61
CA TYR A 222 -2.98 0.71 14.88
C TYR A 222 -3.02 -0.77 14.44
N LEU A 223 -2.15 -1.14 13.48
CA LEU A 223 -2.02 -2.48 12.87
C LEU A 223 -3.28 -3.01 12.17
N LEU A 224 -4.17 -2.12 11.73
CA LEU A 224 -5.38 -2.47 10.99
C LEU A 224 -5.34 -2.09 9.51
N THR A 225 -4.33 -1.35 9.04
CA THR A 225 -4.19 -1.01 7.61
C THR A 225 -2.74 -0.73 7.23
N LEU A 226 -2.32 -0.99 5.99
CA LEU A 226 -1.01 -0.54 5.52
C LEU A 226 -0.85 0.99 5.59
N MET A 227 -1.95 1.75 5.54
CA MET A 227 -1.90 3.21 5.48
C MET A 227 -1.96 3.89 6.87
N GLY A 228 -1.72 3.14 7.95
CA GLY A 228 -1.68 3.67 9.31
C GLY A 228 -0.35 4.33 9.68
N ALA A 229 -0.19 4.78 10.92
CA ALA A 229 1.07 5.28 11.44
C ALA A 229 1.52 4.42 12.63
N TYR A 230 2.71 3.81 12.53
CA TYR A 230 3.23 2.88 13.56
C TYR A 230 4.60 3.34 14.07
N PRO A 231 4.88 3.18 15.38
CA PRO A 231 6.19 3.45 15.96
C PRO A 231 7.10 2.23 15.76
N PHE A 232 7.21 1.74 14.53
CA PHE A 232 8.20 0.75 14.14
C PHE A 232 9.48 1.44 13.74
N TYR A 233 10.60 0.79 14.04
CA TYR A 233 11.92 1.34 13.86
C TYR A 233 12.87 0.26 13.31
N SER A 234 13.97 0.69 12.72
CA SER A 234 15.17 -0.14 12.50
C SER A 234 14.94 -1.61 12.10
N ASN A 235 14.80 -1.87 10.80
CA ASN A 235 14.70 -3.22 10.22
C ASN A 235 13.48 -4.05 10.65
N ASP A 236 12.53 -3.50 11.43
CA ASP A 236 11.29 -4.18 11.78
C ASP A 236 10.61 -4.80 10.54
N GLN A 237 10.23 -6.08 10.66
CA GLN A 237 9.60 -6.87 9.59
C GLN A 237 8.10 -7.10 9.86
N ALA A 238 7.47 -6.19 10.60
CA ALA A 238 6.04 -6.22 10.81
C ALA A 238 5.27 -6.08 9.48
N THR A 239 4.19 -6.83 9.33
CA THR A 239 3.40 -6.88 8.09
C THR A 239 1.91 -6.75 8.40
N VAL A 240 1.24 -5.87 7.67
CA VAL A 240 -0.19 -5.63 7.75
C VAL A 240 -0.73 -5.35 6.35
N HIS A 241 -1.86 -5.94 6.00
CA HIS A 241 -2.55 -5.66 4.73
C HIS A 241 -3.17 -4.27 4.71
N LEU A 242 -3.44 -3.76 3.50
CA LEU A 242 -4.43 -2.69 3.31
C LEU A 242 -5.79 -3.11 3.87
N ASP A 243 -6.53 -2.12 4.37
CA ASP A 243 -7.93 -2.29 4.76
C ASP A 243 -8.85 -2.56 3.56
N ALA A 244 -10.05 -3.04 3.84
CA ALA A 244 -11.05 -3.32 2.83
C ALA A 244 -11.46 -2.09 2.00
N TRP A 245 -11.35 -0.86 2.52
CA TRP A 245 -11.73 0.32 1.76
C TRP A 245 -10.68 0.61 0.67
N HIS A 246 -9.40 0.61 1.01
CA HIS A 246 -8.34 0.70 0.01
C HIS A 246 -8.43 -0.43 -1.02
N LYS A 247 -8.66 -1.68 -0.58
CA LYS A 247 -8.86 -2.82 -1.49
C LYS A 247 -10.05 -2.59 -2.43
N LEU A 248 -11.18 -2.09 -1.93
CA LEU A 248 -12.33 -1.71 -2.75
C LEU A 248 -11.95 -0.63 -3.78
N GLN A 249 -11.34 0.47 -3.32
CA GLN A 249 -10.99 1.60 -4.19
C GLN A 249 -9.98 1.22 -5.28
N LEU A 250 -9.05 0.29 -4.99
CA LEU A 250 -8.10 -0.26 -5.97
C LEU A 250 -8.71 -1.33 -6.89
N GLY A 251 -9.91 -1.83 -6.57
CA GLY A 251 -10.56 -2.92 -7.30
C GLY A 251 -10.05 -4.32 -6.94
N TRP A 252 -9.48 -4.47 -5.75
CA TRP A 252 -8.91 -5.71 -5.23
C TRP A 252 -9.93 -6.58 -4.49
N CYS A 253 -11.13 -6.07 -4.21
CA CYS A 253 -12.24 -6.84 -3.65
C CYS A 253 -13.59 -6.29 -4.15
N GLU A 254 -14.65 -7.10 -4.05
CA GLU A 254 -16.03 -6.72 -4.38
C GLU A 254 -16.98 -6.91 -3.20
N PRO A 255 -16.92 -6.05 -2.16
CA PRO A 255 -17.80 -6.15 -1.01
C PRO A 255 -19.27 -6.28 -1.41
N ARG A 256 -20.02 -7.13 -0.72
CA ARG A 256 -21.46 -7.26 -1.00
C ARG A 256 -22.20 -6.03 -0.48
N LEU A 257 -23.14 -5.51 -1.28
CA LEU A 257 -23.96 -4.37 -0.89
C LEU A 257 -25.19 -4.87 -0.12
N VAL A 258 -25.37 -4.38 1.11
CA VAL A 258 -26.53 -4.69 1.95
C VAL A 258 -27.14 -3.37 2.42
N GLU A 259 -28.41 -3.15 2.07
CA GLU A 259 -29.14 -2.00 2.58
C GLU A 259 -29.42 -2.20 4.08
N LEU A 260 -28.98 -1.24 4.90
CA LEU A 260 -29.19 -1.24 6.33
C LEU A 260 -30.65 -0.92 6.61
N GLN A 261 -31.40 -1.93 7.04
CA GLN A 261 -32.79 -1.81 7.50
C GLN A 261 -32.85 -1.88 9.03
N ALA A 262 -34.04 -1.71 9.60
CA ALA A 262 -34.25 -1.82 11.05
C ALA A 262 -33.78 -3.17 11.62
N HIS A 263 -33.91 -4.25 10.84
CA HIS A 263 -33.40 -5.58 11.18
C HIS A 263 -32.74 -6.23 9.96
N GLY A 264 -31.70 -7.03 10.19
CA GLY A 264 -31.04 -7.75 9.11
C GLY A 264 -29.88 -8.62 9.57
N SER A 265 -29.25 -9.28 8.59
CA SER A 265 -28.05 -10.05 8.85
C SER A 265 -27.17 -10.16 7.61
N ALA A 266 -25.87 -10.36 7.84
CA ALA A 266 -24.89 -10.64 6.79
C ALA A 266 -23.76 -11.51 7.33
N ASP A 267 -23.27 -12.44 6.51
CA ASP A 267 -22.04 -13.20 6.80
C ASP A 267 -20.82 -12.48 6.22
N VAL A 268 -19.88 -12.10 7.07
CA VAL A 268 -18.64 -11.40 6.67
C VAL A 268 -17.48 -12.38 6.76
N ALA A 269 -16.83 -12.64 5.63
CA ALA A 269 -15.70 -13.55 5.51
C ALA A 269 -14.40 -12.77 5.23
N GLU A 270 -13.25 -13.41 5.42
CA GLU A 270 -11.99 -12.81 5.00
C GLU A 270 -11.97 -12.63 3.48
N ILE A 271 -11.52 -11.46 3.01
CA ILE A 271 -11.24 -11.23 1.59
C ILE A 271 -10.14 -12.20 1.13
N SER A 272 -10.41 -13.03 0.13
CA SER A 272 -9.44 -13.94 -0.49
C SER A 272 -9.70 -14.05 -2.00
N ALA A 273 -8.84 -14.78 -2.73
CA ALA A 273 -9.07 -15.05 -4.15
C ALA A 273 -10.38 -15.83 -4.40
N GLU A 274 -10.74 -16.72 -3.48
CA GLU A 274 -11.97 -17.53 -3.53
C GLU A 274 -13.20 -16.74 -3.04
N ARG A 275 -12.98 -15.75 -2.17
CA ARG A 275 -14.02 -14.89 -1.57
C ARG A 275 -13.65 -13.42 -1.74
N PRO A 276 -13.58 -12.92 -2.99
CA PRO A 276 -13.25 -11.52 -3.21
C PRO A 276 -14.41 -10.60 -2.72
N ASP A 277 -15.59 -11.18 -2.50
CA ASP A 277 -16.79 -10.58 -1.93
C ASP A 277 -16.93 -10.77 -0.41
N GLY A 278 -15.85 -11.14 0.29
CA GLY A 278 -15.89 -11.46 1.72
C GLY A 278 -16.33 -10.31 2.62
N ALA A 279 -16.00 -9.07 2.24
CA ALA A 279 -16.42 -7.86 2.93
C ALA A 279 -17.87 -7.45 2.61
N VAL A 280 -18.45 -6.60 3.46
CA VAL A 280 -19.85 -6.14 3.30
C VAL A 280 -19.96 -4.65 3.49
N ILE A 281 -20.61 -3.96 2.56
CA ILE A 281 -21.02 -2.56 2.72
C ILE A 281 -22.45 -2.53 3.26
N LEU A 282 -22.62 -1.93 4.44
CA LEU A 282 -23.90 -1.53 4.99
C LEU A 282 -24.17 -0.07 4.61
N TRP A 283 -25.12 0.16 3.72
CA TRP A 283 -25.48 1.49 3.22
C TRP A 283 -26.95 1.81 3.50
N HIS A 284 -27.33 3.08 3.52
CA HIS A 284 -28.72 3.48 3.75
C HIS A 284 -29.17 4.53 2.73
N GLN A 285 -30.39 4.40 2.20
CA GLN A 285 -30.92 5.27 1.14
C GLN A 285 -30.86 6.78 1.47
N ASN A 286 -31.04 7.16 2.74
CA ASN A 286 -30.98 8.57 3.18
C ASN A 286 -29.57 9.16 3.17
N HIS A 287 -28.52 8.32 3.25
CA HIS A 287 -27.10 8.74 3.22
C HIS A 287 -26.43 8.43 1.87
N GLY A 288 -27.11 7.66 1.02
CA GLY A 288 -26.66 7.32 -0.32
C GLY A 288 -25.37 6.50 -0.32
N VAL A 289 -24.42 6.94 -1.14
CA VAL A 289 -23.11 6.26 -1.35
C VAL A 289 -21.95 7.04 -0.73
N SER A 290 -22.20 8.23 -0.19
CA SER A 290 -21.19 9.09 0.42
C SER A 290 -20.85 8.70 1.86
N GLU A 291 -21.77 8.03 2.54
CA GLU A 291 -21.58 7.58 3.92
C GLU A 291 -22.14 6.18 4.13
N TYR A 292 -21.32 5.29 4.67
CA TYR A 292 -21.64 3.86 4.86
C TYR A 292 -20.68 3.20 5.86
N PHE A 293 -21.03 2.00 6.32
CA PHE A 293 -20.14 1.15 7.07
C PHE A 293 -19.62 0.01 6.18
N LEU A 294 -18.32 -0.23 6.19
CA LEU A 294 -17.68 -1.36 5.51
C LEU A 294 -17.16 -2.35 6.55
N LEU A 295 -17.75 -3.54 6.55
CA LEU A 295 -17.41 -4.63 7.45
C LEU A 295 -16.34 -5.52 6.84
N GLU A 296 -15.26 -5.72 7.58
CA GLU A 296 -14.12 -6.54 7.15
C GLU A 296 -13.76 -7.56 8.24
N ARG A 297 -13.68 -8.85 7.88
CA ARG A 297 -13.23 -9.92 8.77
C ARG A 297 -11.73 -10.16 8.56
N ARG A 298 -10.95 -10.18 9.67
CA ARG A 298 -9.49 -10.45 9.68
C ARG A 298 -9.07 -11.23 10.92
N ARG A 299 -8.03 -12.06 10.79
CA ARG A 299 -7.44 -12.81 11.90
C ARG A 299 -5.92 -12.93 11.78
N ALA A 300 -5.24 -12.90 12.92
CA ALA A 300 -3.79 -13.01 13.02
C ALA A 300 -3.26 -14.41 12.61
N ASP A 301 -4.06 -15.46 12.82
CA ASP A 301 -3.72 -16.86 12.53
C ASP A 301 -4.23 -17.33 11.16
N GLY A 302 -4.64 -16.39 10.30
CA GLY A 302 -5.11 -16.66 8.95
C GLY A 302 -4.01 -17.13 7.98
N ALA A 303 -4.43 -17.44 6.75
CA ALA A 303 -3.53 -17.91 5.69
C ALA A 303 -2.62 -16.80 5.11
N ARG A 304 -2.92 -15.52 5.40
CA ARG A 304 -2.19 -14.35 4.88
C ARG A 304 -0.85 -14.21 5.59
N LYS A 305 0.26 -14.43 4.88
CA LYS A 305 1.59 -14.33 5.49
C LYS A 305 2.08 -12.90 5.65
N TYR A 306 1.49 -11.95 4.92
CA TYR A 306 1.79 -10.52 5.03
C TYR A 306 0.79 -9.75 5.90
N ASP A 307 -0.06 -10.45 6.65
CA ASP A 307 -1.01 -9.84 7.59
C ASP A 307 -0.79 -10.29 9.04
N ARG A 308 0.40 -10.81 9.35
CA ARG A 308 0.71 -11.51 10.61
C ARG A 308 0.80 -10.60 11.82
N SER A 309 1.00 -9.29 11.62
CA SER A 309 1.03 -8.32 12.72
C SER A 309 -0.37 -7.80 13.09
N PHE A 310 -1.43 -8.25 12.41
CA PHE A 310 -2.80 -7.92 12.80
C PHE A 310 -3.07 -8.40 14.25
N PRO A 311 -3.64 -7.56 15.13
CA PRO A 311 -3.59 -7.80 16.58
C PRO A 311 -4.71 -8.68 17.15
N GLY A 312 -5.55 -9.32 16.33
CA GLY A 312 -6.70 -10.08 16.86
C GLY A 312 -7.33 -11.06 15.88
N ASP A 313 -8.54 -11.51 16.22
CA ASP A 313 -9.41 -12.34 15.38
C ASP A 313 -10.85 -11.80 15.49
N GLY A 314 -11.29 -11.08 14.47
CA GLY A 314 -12.62 -10.48 14.54
C GLY A 314 -12.99 -9.62 13.34
N LEU A 315 -14.02 -8.81 13.55
CA LEU A 315 -14.58 -7.90 12.56
C LEU A 315 -14.11 -6.46 12.82
N LEU A 316 -13.74 -5.78 11.75
CA LEU A 316 -13.49 -4.35 11.67
C LEU A 316 -14.70 -3.66 11.07
N ILE A 317 -15.05 -2.50 11.63
CA ILE A 317 -16.14 -1.65 11.13
C ILE A 317 -15.51 -0.37 10.65
N TRP A 318 -15.24 -0.26 9.36
CA TRP A 318 -14.78 0.96 8.74
C TRP A 318 -15.97 1.90 8.55
N HIS A 319 -15.93 3.08 9.16
CA HIS A 319 -16.90 4.14 8.86
C HIS A 319 -16.33 5.05 7.77
N ILE A 320 -17.04 5.14 6.65
CA ILE A 320 -16.70 6.00 5.52
C ILE A 320 -17.70 7.15 5.55
N ASP A 321 -17.20 8.38 5.57
CA ASP A 321 -17.98 9.61 5.48
C ASP A 321 -17.21 10.64 4.63
N PRO A 322 -17.87 11.65 4.03
CA PRO A 322 -17.22 12.55 3.09
C PRO A 322 -16.29 13.58 3.75
N ALA A 323 -16.31 13.72 5.08
CA ALA A 323 -15.56 14.73 5.81
C ALA A 323 -14.23 14.21 6.36
N ARG A 324 -14.01 12.89 6.36
CA ARG A 324 -12.87 12.25 7.04
C ARG A 324 -12.33 11.06 6.26
N THR A 325 -11.06 10.76 6.47
CA THR A 325 -10.48 9.48 6.03
C THR A 325 -11.20 8.32 6.71
N PRO A 326 -11.37 7.16 6.05
CA PRO A 326 -12.03 6.00 6.66
C PRO A 326 -11.36 5.60 7.97
N MET A 327 -12.17 5.29 8.98
CA MET A 327 -11.66 4.95 10.31
C MET A 327 -12.40 3.77 10.90
N ASN A 328 -11.67 2.90 11.60
CA ASN A 328 -12.27 1.81 12.33
C ASN A 328 -13.13 2.34 13.50
N ARG A 329 -14.24 1.67 13.77
CA ARG A 329 -15.11 1.82 14.94
C ARG A 329 -14.98 0.53 15.75
N GLY A 330 -13.91 0.42 16.52
CA GLY A 330 -13.54 -0.80 17.23
C GLY A 330 -14.19 -0.96 18.61
N THR A 331 -13.92 -2.12 19.21
CA THR A 331 -14.37 -2.47 20.58
C THR A 331 -13.74 -1.58 21.66
N PRO A 332 -14.41 -1.37 22.82
CA PRO A 332 -15.80 -1.75 23.10
C PRO A 332 -16.81 -0.63 22.80
N ASN A 333 -16.34 0.57 22.46
CA ASN A 333 -17.16 1.78 22.49
C ASN A 333 -17.40 2.42 21.12
N LEU A 334 -16.96 1.80 20.02
CA LEU A 334 -16.96 2.41 18.68
C LEU A 334 -16.10 3.68 18.62
N ASP A 335 -15.07 3.78 19.46
CA ASP A 335 -14.15 4.91 19.45
C ASP A 335 -13.47 5.03 18.08
N ALA A 336 -13.51 6.23 17.51
CA ALA A 336 -13.03 6.48 16.16
C ALA A 336 -11.50 6.27 16.08
N GLY A 337 -11.07 5.42 15.14
CA GLY A 337 -9.66 5.10 14.93
C GLY A 337 -9.06 4.16 15.98
N SER A 338 -9.90 3.52 16.81
CA SER A 338 -9.46 2.49 17.76
C SER A 338 -8.96 1.25 17.03
N SER A 339 -8.02 0.54 17.65
CA SER A 339 -7.39 -0.67 17.11
C SER A 339 -8.12 -1.98 17.50
N GLY A 340 -9.25 -1.88 18.18
CA GLY A 340 -10.03 -3.02 18.64
C GLY A 340 -10.82 -3.71 17.52
N VAL A 341 -10.95 -5.03 17.61
CA VAL A 341 -11.78 -5.87 16.73
C VAL A 341 -13.04 -6.35 17.46
N TRP A 342 -14.12 -6.61 16.73
CA TRP A 342 -15.35 -7.19 17.26
C TRP A 342 -15.34 -8.72 17.11
N GLU A 343 -15.25 -9.43 18.23
CA GLU A 343 -15.17 -10.88 18.26
C GLU A 343 -16.56 -11.53 18.31
N ALA A 344 -16.65 -12.83 18.00
CA ALA A 344 -17.88 -13.58 18.20
C ALA A 344 -18.34 -13.56 19.67
N GLY A 345 -19.63 -13.34 19.90
CA GLY A 345 -20.22 -13.18 21.24
C GLY A 345 -20.24 -11.74 21.75
N THR A 346 -19.68 -10.78 21.00
CA THR A 346 -19.74 -9.36 21.34
C THR A 346 -20.93 -8.67 20.67
N HIS A 347 -21.25 -7.46 21.15
CA HIS A 347 -22.23 -6.58 20.54
C HIS A 347 -21.73 -5.13 20.61
N THR A 348 -22.06 -4.33 19.61
CA THR A 348 -21.74 -2.90 19.63
C THR A 348 -22.77 -2.11 20.44
N PRO A 349 -22.39 -0.95 20.98
CA PRO A 349 -23.34 0.14 21.19
C PRO A 349 -24.06 0.54 19.89
N PRO A 350 -25.09 1.41 19.93
CA PRO A 350 -25.72 1.94 18.73
C PRO A 350 -24.70 2.60 17.79
N LEU A 351 -24.80 2.31 16.50
CA LEU A 351 -24.03 3.01 15.48
C LEU A 351 -24.80 4.25 15.05
N HIS A 352 -24.08 5.33 14.78
CA HIS A 352 -24.62 6.59 14.32
C HIS A 352 -23.95 7.02 13.04
N TRP A 353 -24.73 7.67 12.19
CA TRP A 353 -24.21 8.47 11.08
C TRP A 353 -23.53 9.74 11.60
N SER A 354 -22.80 10.42 10.73
CA SER A 354 -22.02 11.62 11.05
C SER A 354 -22.89 12.82 11.42
N ASP A 355 -24.16 12.83 11.00
CA ASP A 355 -25.15 13.82 11.42
C ASP A 355 -25.75 13.54 12.81
N GLY A 356 -25.33 12.44 13.45
CA GLY A 356 -25.77 12.00 14.78
C GLY A 356 -27.03 11.16 14.77
N THR A 357 -27.71 11.00 13.63
CA THR A 357 -28.86 10.10 13.52
C THR A 357 -28.43 8.65 13.70
N MET A 358 -29.26 7.84 14.35
CA MET A 358 -28.93 6.46 14.64
C MET A 358 -29.04 5.63 13.36
N ALA A 359 -27.95 4.96 13.00
CA ALA A 359 -27.90 4.04 11.87
C ALA A 359 -28.56 2.71 12.24
N VAL A 360 -28.19 2.17 13.41
CA VAL A 360 -28.74 0.92 13.93
C VAL A 360 -28.53 0.83 15.45
N SER A 361 -29.43 0.16 16.16
CA SER A 361 -29.37 0.03 17.62
C SER A 361 -28.16 -0.75 18.15
N GLY A 362 -27.51 -1.50 17.27
CA GLY A 362 -26.27 -2.23 17.54
C GLY A 362 -26.10 -3.38 16.57
N LEU A 363 -24.88 -3.88 16.45
CA LEU A 363 -24.56 -5.10 15.71
C LEU A 363 -24.21 -6.19 16.72
N THR A 364 -24.68 -7.41 16.51
CA THR A 364 -24.29 -8.60 17.25
C THR A 364 -23.45 -9.51 16.37
N PHE A 365 -22.37 -10.05 16.92
CA PHE A 365 -21.42 -10.89 16.19
C PHE A 365 -21.51 -12.33 16.68
N ALA A 366 -21.71 -13.27 15.77
CA ALA A 366 -21.71 -14.70 16.04
C ALA A 366 -20.80 -15.43 15.06
N ALA A 367 -20.35 -16.64 15.42
CA ALA A 367 -19.67 -17.50 14.47
C ALA A 367 -20.60 -17.81 13.29
N GLY A 368 -20.10 -17.59 12.07
CA GLY A 368 -20.77 -17.93 10.83
C GLY A 368 -20.19 -19.21 10.20
N PRO A 369 -20.71 -19.62 9.03
CA PRO A 369 -20.14 -20.72 8.26
C PRO A 369 -18.72 -20.40 7.77
N ASP A 370 -17.91 -21.43 7.50
CA ASP A 370 -16.59 -21.30 6.84
C ASP A 370 -15.66 -20.23 7.46
N ALA A 371 -15.61 -20.18 8.79
CA ALA A 371 -14.84 -19.20 9.58
C ALA A 371 -15.23 -17.72 9.38
N SER A 372 -16.39 -17.46 8.78
CA SER A 372 -16.98 -16.11 8.71
C SER A 372 -17.51 -15.67 10.08
N LEU A 373 -17.82 -14.38 10.21
CA LEU A 373 -18.64 -13.87 11.30
C LEU A 373 -20.02 -13.50 10.77
N ARG A 374 -21.06 -14.03 11.40
CA ARG A 374 -22.44 -13.60 11.17
C ARG A 374 -22.69 -12.34 11.97
N VAL A 375 -23.07 -11.28 11.28
CA VAL A 375 -23.46 -10.00 11.85
C VAL A 375 -24.98 -9.88 11.77
N THR A 376 -25.64 -9.59 12.88
CA THR A 376 -27.09 -9.34 12.93
C THR A 376 -27.38 -8.00 13.58
N TRP A 377 -28.48 -7.37 13.18
CA TRP A 377 -28.92 -6.11 13.75
C TRP A 377 -30.44 -6.00 13.79
#